data_AF-A0A1B6K2L9-F1
#
_entry.id   AF-A0A1B6K2L9-F1
#
_cell.length_a   1.000
_cell.length_b   1.000
_cell.length_c   1.000
_cell.angle_alpha   90.00
_cell.angle_beta   90.00
_cell.angle_gamma   90.00
#
_symmetry.space_group_name_H-M   'P 1'
#
loop_
_entity.id
_entity.type
_entity.pdbx_description
1 polymer ?
#
loop_
_entity_poly.entity_id
_entity_poly.type
_entity_poly.pdbx_seq_one_letter_code
_entity_poly.pdbx_strand_id
1 'polypeptide(L)'
;MDQEFQSSTIVSIMPESLLDVDKLLMTEKQFKVEKYSTIVKKCEEYELEYEHLYQQCSEFKRKREEQLKKIQLGIENIKQEVYDKVNEEKILRNQISEVKQILIKTTSSCNEDELSELIKKVCSLKEGIEQKRKVVRLEVEQYQRGIFFYKTYLQCTVICTNKDTFIFTICPSAKKYI
;
A
#
# COMPACT_ATOMS: atom_id res chain seq x y z
N MET A 1 43.01 -0.14 -133.90
CA MET A 1 41.62 0.32 -133.68
C MET A 1 40.96 -0.70 -132.79
N ASP A 2 41.33 -0.70 -131.50
CA ASP A 2 40.84 0.21 -130.44
C ASP A 2 39.37 -0.13 -130.14
N GLN A 3 38.94 -0.43 -128.92
CA GLN A 3 39.21 0.28 -127.68
C GLN A 3 39.08 -0.68 -126.48
N GLU A 4 40.06 -0.64 -125.57
CA GLU A 4 39.91 -1.15 -124.21
C GLU A 4 38.87 -0.30 -123.47
N PHE A 5 37.79 -0.92 -122.98
CA PHE A 5 36.83 -0.27 -122.10
C PHE A 5 37.52 0.07 -120.77
N GLN A 6 37.89 1.35 -120.58
CA GLN A 6 38.29 1.87 -119.28
C GLN A 6 37.05 2.00 -118.39
N SER A 7 36.88 1.09 -117.43
CA SER A 7 35.89 1.24 -116.37
C SER A 7 36.34 2.33 -115.40
N SER A 8 35.70 3.50 -115.45
CA SER A 8 35.93 4.58 -114.50
C SER A 8 35.35 4.21 -113.12
N THR A 9 36.18 4.30 -112.08
CA THR A 9 35.73 4.20 -110.68
C THR A 9 34.83 5.38 -110.37
N ILE A 10 33.52 5.15 -110.29
CA ILE A 10 32.56 6.15 -109.79
C ILE A 10 32.76 6.24 -108.27
N VAL A 11 33.47 7.28 -107.82
CA VAL A 11 33.55 7.60 -106.40
C VAL A 11 32.27 8.37 -106.06
N SER A 12 31.34 7.70 -105.38
CA SER A 12 30.17 8.35 -104.78
C SER A 12 30.66 9.24 -103.64
N ILE A 13 30.82 10.55 -103.90
CA ILE A 13 31.17 11.53 -102.87
C ILE A 13 29.85 12.07 -102.32
N MET A 14 29.54 11.72 -101.07
CA MET A 14 28.39 12.27 -100.36
C MET A 14 28.60 13.78 -100.17
N PRO A 15 27.63 14.64 -100.54
CA PRO A 15 27.74 16.08 -100.33
C PRO A 15 27.92 16.40 -98.83
N GLU A 16 28.86 17.29 -98.51
CA GLU A 16 29.20 17.69 -97.14
C GLU A 16 27.99 18.23 -96.35
N SER A 17 27.03 18.86 -97.04
CA SER A 17 25.79 19.35 -96.45
C SER A 17 24.90 18.24 -95.88
N LEU A 18 24.96 17.01 -96.41
CA LEU A 18 24.24 15.86 -95.85
C LEU A 18 24.94 15.30 -94.61
N LEU A 19 26.27 15.38 -94.54
CA LEU A 19 27.05 14.94 -93.37
C LEU A 19 26.80 15.84 -92.15
N ASP A 20 26.60 17.14 -92.36
CA ASP A 20 26.30 18.09 -91.28
C ASP A 20 24.87 17.95 -90.74
N VAL A 21 23.90 17.63 -91.60
CA VAL A 21 22.53 17.30 -91.19
C VAL A 21 22.51 16.00 -90.37
N ASP A 22 23.26 14.98 -90.78
CA ASP A 22 23.39 13.73 -90.03
C ASP A 22 24.05 13.94 -88.68
N LYS A 23 25.11 14.75 -88.58
CA LYS A 23 25.74 15.09 -87.29
C LYS A 23 24.78 15.83 -86.37
N LEU A 24 24.01 16.79 -86.89
CA LEU A 24 23.00 17.51 -86.11
C LEU A 24 21.90 16.56 -85.60
N LEU A 25 21.37 15.69 -86.46
CA LEU A 25 20.37 14.68 -86.09
C LEU A 25 20.90 13.70 -85.05
N MET A 26 22.16 13.26 -85.17
CA MET A 26 22.78 12.36 -84.19
C MET A 26 23.03 13.06 -82.85
N THR A 27 23.43 14.32 -82.86
CA THR A 27 23.60 15.13 -81.64
C THR A 27 22.25 15.37 -80.95
N GLU A 28 21.20 15.67 -81.70
CA GLU A 28 19.84 15.85 -81.15
C GLU A 28 19.27 14.54 -80.58
N LYS A 29 19.53 13.40 -81.24
CA LYS A 29 19.19 12.07 -80.71
C LYS A 29 19.92 11.80 -79.41
N GLN A 30 21.21 12.07 -79.34
CA GLN A 30 22.02 11.84 -78.14
C GLN A 30 21.55 12.72 -76.97
N PHE A 31 21.28 14.01 -77.23
CA PHE A 31 20.72 14.92 -76.22
C PHE A 31 19.35 14.45 -75.69
N LYS A 32 18.47 13.96 -76.57
CA LYS A 32 17.18 13.37 -76.17
C LYS A 32 17.39 12.14 -75.30
N VAL A 33 18.28 11.22 -75.67
CA VAL A 33 18.58 9.99 -74.91
C VAL A 33 19.12 10.33 -73.52
N GLU A 34 20.05 11.29 -73.40
CA GLU A 34 20.57 11.73 -72.11
C GLU A 34 19.48 12.35 -71.23
N LYS A 35 18.60 13.17 -71.82
CA LYS A 35 17.43 13.73 -71.12
C LYS A 35 16.47 12.65 -70.63
N TYR A 36 16.16 11.65 -71.45
CA TYR A 36 15.32 10.51 -71.04
C TYR A 36 16.00 9.70 -69.92
N SER A 37 17.30 9.43 -70.01
CA SER A 37 18.02 8.70 -68.96
C SER A 37 18.00 9.44 -67.61
N THR A 38 18.08 10.76 -67.64
CA THR A 38 18.01 11.61 -66.43
C THR A 38 16.62 11.56 -65.81
N ILE A 39 15.57 11.58 -66.64
CA ILE A 39 14.17 11.45 -66.17
C ILE A 39 13.95 10.08 -65.55
N VAL A 40 14.41 9.01 -66.19
CA VAL A 40 14.28 7.63 -65.67
C VAL A 40 14.98 7.49 -64.31
N LYS A 41 16.21 7.97 -64.18
CA LYS A 41 16.93 7.96 -62.89
C LYS A 41 16.18 8.72 -61.79
N LYS A 42 15.62 9.90 -62.11
CA LYS A 42 14.79 10.64 -61.13
C LYS A 42 13.51 9.90 -60.76
N CYS A 43 12.87 9.22 -61.71
CA CYS A 43 11.71 8.39 -61.43
C CYS A 43 12.08 7.23 -60.48
N GLU A 44 13.20 6.55 -60.72
CA GLU A 44 13.70 5.49 -59.82
C GLU A 44 14.03 6.03 -58.42
N GLU A 45 14.66 7.22 -58.33
CA GLU A 45 14.92 7.89 -57.05
C GLU A 45 13.62 8.22 -56.29
N TYR A 46 12.60 8.72 -56.98
CA TYR A 46 11.30 9.00 -56.37
C TYR A 46 10.53 7.74 -55.98
N GLU A 47 10.65 6.64 -56.73
CA GLU A 47 10.05 5.35 -56.37
C GLU A 47 10.67 4.82 -55.06
N LEU A 48 11.99 4.88 -54.93
CA LEU A 48 12.69 4.48 -53.70
C LEU A 48 12.30 5.37 -52.51
N GLU A 49 12.23 6.69 -52.70
CA GLU A 49 11.80 7.62 -51.66
C GLU A 49 10.35 7.36 -51.24
N TYR A 50 9.46 7.10 -52.20
CA TYR A 50 8.07 6.75 -51.95
C TYR A 50 7.93 5.47 -51.12
N GLU A 51 8.62 4.39 -51.51
CA GLU A 51 8.57 3.12 -50.78
C GLU A 51 9.08 3.28 -49.33
N HIS A 52 10.16 4.02 -49.15
CA HIS A 52 10.70 4.30 -47.83
C HIS A 52 9.71 5.10 -46.96
N LEU A 53 9.13 6.18 -47.49
CA LEU A 53 8.11 6.96 -46.78
C LEU A 53 6.85 6.15 -46.47
N TYR A 54 6.43 5.29 -47.39
CA TYR A 54 5.31 4.38 -47.19
C TYR A 54 5.57 3.41 -46.04
N GLN A 55 6.75 2.80 -45.98
CA GLN A 55 7.15 1.93 -44.88
C GLN A 55 7.17 2.67 -43.54
N GLN A 56 7.77 3.87 -43.49
CA GLN A 56 7.79 4.68 -42.28
C GLN A 56 6.39 5.03 -41.79
N CYS A 57 5.48 5.42 -42.69
CA CYS A 57 4.08 5.70 -42.36
C CYS A 57 3.38 4.46 -41.80
N SER A 58 3.60 3.30 -42.41
CA SER A 58 3.03 2.02 -41.97
C SER A 58 3.52 1.64 -40.56
N GLU A 59 4.83 1.76 -40.31
CA GLU A 59 5.39 1.48 -38.99
C GLU A 59 4.89 2.44 -37.92
N PHE A 60 4.78 3.73 -38.25
CA PHE A 60 4.26 4.74 -37.32
C PHE A 60 2.80 4.43 -36.96
N LYS A 61 1.98 4.08 -37.95
CA LYS A 61 0.59 3.66 -37.72
C LYS A 61 0.52 2.43 -36.81
N ARG A 62 1.31 1.39 -37.09
CA ARG A 62 1.39 0.18 -36.25
C ARG A 62 1.78 0.50 -34.81
N LYS A 63 2.85 1.27 -34.60
CA LYS A 63 3.30 1.68 -33.25
C LYS A 63 2.22 2.44 -32.49
N ARG A 64 1.50 3.33 -33.17
CA ARG A 64 0.39 4.08 -32.58
C ARG A 64 -0.77 3.18 -32.19
N GLU A 65 -1.14 2.22 -33.03
CA GLU A 65 -2.18 1.22 -32.70
C GLU A 65 -1.78 0.34 -31.51
N GLU A 66 -0.52 -0.08 -31.42
CA GLU A 66 -0.01 -0.83 -30.26
C GLU A 66 -0.05 -0.01 -28.97
N GLN A 67 0.32 1.27 -29.02
CA GLN A 67 0.21 2.17 -27.88
C GLN A 67 -1.24 2.36 -27.44
N LEU A 68 -2.17 2.54 -28.38
CA LEU A 68 -3.60 2.65 -28.08
C LEU A 68 -4.13 1.37 -27.41
N LYS A 69 -3.75 0.18 -27.91
CA LYS A 69 -4.12 -1.10 -27.29
C LYS A 69 -3.59 -1.22 -25.86
N LYS A 70 -2.34 -0.79 -25.60
CA LYS A 70 -1.77 -0.78 -24.24
C LYS A 70 -2.53 0.15 -23.31
N ILE A 71 -2.88 1.35 -23.78
CA ILE A 71 -3.67 2.31 -23.00
C ILE A 71 -5.06 1.75 -22.70
N GLN A 72 -5.72 1.15 -23.70
CA GLN A 72 -7.04 0.55 -23.53
C GLN A 72 -7.03 -0.59 -22.51
N LEU A 73 -6.02 -1.46 -22.55
CA LEU A 73 -5.83 -2.50 -21.53
C LEU A 73 -5.59 -1.90 -20.13
N GLY A 74 -4.78 -0.84 -20.04
CA GLY A 74 -4.55 -0.10 -18.80
C GLY A 74 -5.83 0.48 -18.21
N ILE A 75 -6.71 1.05 -19.05
CA ILE A 75 -8.00 1.60 -18.63
C ILE A 75 -8.90 0.48 -18.07
N GLU A 76 -8.98 -0.67 -18.74
CA GLU A 76 -9.85 -1.76 -18.26
C GLU A 76 -9.33 -2.35 -16.93
N ASN A 77 -8.01 -2.44 -16.76
CA ASN A 77 -7.41 -2.87 -15.49
C ASN A 77 -7.72 -1.89 -14.36
N ILE A 78 -7.56 -0.58 -14.59
CA ILE A 78 -7.89 0.45 -13.60
C ILE A 78 -9.38 0.40 -13.24
N LYS A 79 -10.24 0.22 -14.23
CA LYS A 79 -11.69 0.10 -14.02
C LYS A 79 -12.02 -1.10 -13.13
N GLN A 80 -11.38 -2.25 -13.35
CA GLN A 80 -11.56 -3.43 -12.49
C GLN A 80 -11.10 -3.14 -11.05
N GLU A 81 -9.92 -2.54 -10.89
CA GLU A 81 -9.38 -2.19 -9.57
C GLU A 81 -10.32 -1.24 -8.81
N VAL A 82 -10.91 -0.26 -9.50
CA VAL A 82 -11.91 0.65 -8.91
C VAL A 82 -13.15 -0.11 -8.45
N TYR A 83 -13.67 -1.06 -9.23
CA TYR A 83 -14.80 -1.89 -8.80
C TYR A 83 -14.49 -2.70 -7.54
N ASP A 84 -13.31 -3.30 -7.48
CA ASP A 84 -12.87 -4.09 -6.33
C ASP A 84 -12.77 -3.20 -5.08
N LYS A 85 -12.20 -2.00 -5.21
CA LYS A 85 -12.10 -1.02 -4.11
C LYS A 85 -13.46 -0.52 -3.62
N VAL A 86 -14.43 -0.29 -4.51
CA VAL A 86 -15.80 0.07 -4.13
C VAL A 86 -16.48 -1.07 -3.36
N ASN A 87 -16.22 -2.32 -3.75
CA ASN A 87 -16.75 -3.47 -3.02
C ASN A 87 -16.12 -3.60 -1.62
N GLU A 88 -14.80 -3.43 -1.49
CA GLU A 88 -14.12 -3.35 -0.19
C GLU A 88 -14.70 -2.25 0.70
N GLU A 89 -14.93 -1.06 0.15
CA GLU A 89 -15.53 0.07 0.88
C GLU A 89 -16.92 -0.29 1.41
N LYS A 90 -17.74 -0.97 0.59
CA LYS A 90 -19.08 -1.42 1.00
C LYS A 90 -19.01 -2.44 2.15
N ILE A 91 -18.07 -3.37 2.10
CA ILE A 91 -17.84 -4.36 3.18
C ILE A 91 -17.44 -3.64 4.47
N LEU A 92 -16.48 -2.73 4.40
CA LEU A 92 -16.02 -1.96 5.56
C LEU A 92 -17.14 -1.10 6.17
N ARG A 93 -17.97 -0.46 5.34
CA ARG A 93 -19.15 0.30 5.81
C ARG A 93 -20.13 -0.58 6.57
N ASN A 94 -20.37 -1.80 6.11
CA ASN A 94 -21.24 -2.76 6.80
C ASN A 94 -20.65 -3.17 8.16
N GLN A 95 -19.37 -3.50 8.20
CA GLN A 95 -18.67 -3.85 9.45
C GLN A 95 -18.71 -2.70 10.47
N ILE A 96 -18.51 -1.46 10.04
CA ILE A 96 -18.63 -0.28 10.91
C ILE A 96 -20.06 -0.15 11.45
N SER A 97 -21.08 -0.40 10.63
CA SER A 97 -22.47 -0.37 11.05
C SER A 97 -22.76 -1.43 12.13
N GLU A 98 -22.27 -2.65 11.94
CA GLU A 98 -22.40 -3.74 12.91
C GLU A 98 -21.74 -3.38 14.25
N VAL A 99 -20.50 -2.87 14.22
CA VAL A 99 -19.78 -2.42 15.42
C VAL A 99 -20.56 -1.31 16.14
N LYS A 100 -21.12 -0.34 15.41
CA LYS A 100 -21.96 0.71 16.00
C LYS A 100 -23.21 0.14 16.69
N GLN A 101 -23.87 -0.83 16.08
CA GLN A 101 -25.03 -1.48 16.70
C GLN A 101 -24.67 -2.26 17.96
N ILE A 102 -23.54 -2.97 17.94
CA ILE A 102 -23.02 -3.66 19.13
C ILE A 102 -22.75 -2.63 20.23
N LEU A 103 -22.03 -1.55 19.91
CA LEU A 103 -21.71 -0.49 20.85
C LEU A 103 -22.96 0.05 21.54
N ILE A 104 -23.98 0.42 20.76
CA ILE A 104 -25.27 0.94 21.25
C ILE A 104 -25.95 -0.06 22.20
N LYS A 105 -25.94 -1.36 21.88
CA LYS A 105 -26.51 -2.42 22.74
C LYS A 105 -25.73 -2.58 24.05
N THR A 106 -24.40 -2.45 24.01
CA THR A 106 -23.57 -2.54 25.22
C THR A 106 -23.71 -1.30 26.12
N THR A 107 -23.74 -0.09 25.56
CA THR A 107 -23.92 1.13 26.36
C THR A 107 -25.30 1.23 27.00
N SER A 108 -26.35 0.64 26.41
CA SER A 108 -27.65 0.55 27.08
C SER A 108 -27.72 -0.51 28.19
N SER A 109 -26.71 -1.38 28.33
CA SER A 109 -26.70 -2.48 29.33
C SER A 109 -25.73 -2.25 30.50
N CYS A 110 -24.89 -1.23 30.43
CA CYS A 110 -24.05 -0.85 31.57
C CYS A 110 -24.91 0.00 32.52
N ASN A 111 -25.59 -0.67 33.47
CA ASN A 111 -26.31 0.00 34.56
C ASN A 111 -25.29 0.70 35.46
N GLU A 112 -24.82 1.89 35.05
CA GLU A 112 -23.87 2.70 35.81
C GLU A 112 -24.38 3.01 37.23
N ASP A 113 -25.70 3.05 37.41
CA ASP A 113 -26.36 3.18 38.71
C ASP A 113 -26.13 1.96 39.61
N GLU A 114 -26.25 0.74 39.08
CA GLU A 114 -25.95 -0.50 39.83
C GLU A 114 -24.46 -0.58 40.20
N LEU A 115 -23.58 -0.17 39.27
CA LEU A 115 -22.15 -0.10 39.53
C LEU A 115 -21.82 0.94 40.62
N SER A 116 -22.44 2.12 40.56
CA SER A 116 -22.31 3.17 41.56
C SER A 116 -22.82 2.73 42.94
N GLU A 117 -23.95 2.03 42.99
CA GLU A 117 -24.45 1.43 44.23
C GLU A 117 -23.52 0.35 44.79
N LEU A 118 -22.94 -0.49 43.93
CA LEU A 118 -21.97 -1.49 44.35
C LEU A 118 -20.72 -0.83 44.95
N ILE A 119 -20.20 0.21 44.29
CA ILE A 119 -19.04 0.98 44.78
C ILE A 119 -19.34 1.59 46.14
N LYS A 120 -20.51 2.22 46.30
CA LYS A 120 -20.95 2.78 47.60
C LYS A 120 -21.02 1.70 48.68
N LYS A 121 -21.62 0.54 48.39
CA LYS A 121 -21.68 -0.59 49.34
C LYS A 121 -20.29 -1.08 49.73
N VAL A 122 -19.37 -1.22 48.78
CA VAL A 122 -17.98 -1.63 49.04
C VAL A 122 -17.26 -0.62 49.94
N CYS A 123 -17.40 0.68 49.67
CA CYS A 123 -16.83 1.73 50.51
C CYS A 123 -17.38 1.69 51.94
N SER A 124 -18.70 1.61 52.11
CA SER A 124 -19.33 1.52 53.44
C SER A 124 -18.88 0.27 54.22
N LEU A 125 -18.74 -0.88 53.54
CA LEU A 125 -18.23 -2.10 54.16
C LEU A 125 -16.78 -1.95 54.60
N LYS A 126 -15.93 -1.33 53.78
CA LYS A 126 -14.53 -1.07 54.10
C LYS A 126 -14.40 -0.19 55.35
N GLU A 127 -15.17 0.89 55.42
CA GLU A 127 -15.21 1.77 56.60
C GLU A 127 -15.70 1.04 57.85
N GLY A 128 -16.76 0.24 57.73
CA GLY A 128 -17.30 -0.56 58.83
C GLY A 128 -16.30 -1.59 59.38
N ILE A 129 -15.54 -2.26 58.49
CA ILE A 129 -14.45 -3.17 58.90
C ILE A 129 -13.36 -2.41 59.65
N GLU A 130 -12.98 -1.23 59.17
CA GLU A 130 -11.92 -0.44 59.78
C GLU A 130 -12.31 0.08 61.16
N GLN A 131 -13.56 0.51 61.34
CA GLN A 131 -14.12 0.87 62.65
C GLN A 131 -14.12 -0.33 63.61
N LYS A 132 -14.61 -1.50 63.18
CA LYS A 132 -14.61 -2.71 64.02
C LYS A 132 -13.19 -3.13 64.42
N ARG A 133 -12.21 -3.04 63.50
CA ARG A 133 -10.80 -3.30 63.82
C ARG A 133 -10.25 -2.36 64.88
N LYS A 134 -10.64 -1.08 64.87
CA LYS A 134 -10.24 -0.11 65.90
C LYS A 134 -10.83 -0.48 67.26
N VAL A 135 -12.11 -0.85 67.31
CA VAL A 135 -12.77 -1.29 68.56
C VAL A 135 -12.07 -2.52 69.14
N VAL A 136 -11.85 -3.57 68.33
CA VAL A 136 -11.16 -4.79 68.78
C VAL A 136 -9.75 -4.48 69.30
N ARG A 137 -9.01 -3.58 68.64
CA ARG A 137 -7.67 -3.18 69.11
C ARG A 137 -7.74 -2.53 70.49
N LEU A 138 -8.68 -1.61 70.71
CA LEU A 138 -8.85 -0.93 71.99
C LEU A 138 -9.22 -1.91 73.11
N GLU A 139 -10.12 -2.86 72.83
CA GLU A 139 -10.48 -3.90 73.81
C GLU A 139 -9.28 -4.77 74.17
N VAL A 140 -8.50 -5.23 73.18
CA VAL A 140 -7.29 -6.02 73.42
C VAL A 140 -6.27 -5.23 74.26
N GLU A 141 -6.07 -3.95 73.98
CA GLU A 141 -5.19 -3.09 74.79
C GLU A 141 -5.69 -2.95 76.24
N GLN A 142 -7.01 -2.82 76.46
CA GLN A 142 -7.59 -2.78 77.80
C GLN A 142 -7.39 -4.10 78.55
N TYR A 143 -7.62 -5.25 77.89
CA TYR A 143 -7.36 -6.56 78.49
C TYR A 143 -5.88 -6.74 78.86
N GLN A 144 -4.97 -6.32 77.98
CA GLN A 144 -3.53 -6.37 78.26
C GLN A 144 -3.14 -5.51 79.46
N ARG A 145 -3.70 -4.29 79.59
CA ARG A 145 -3.51 -3.44 80.77
C ARG A 145 -4.02 -4.12 82.05
N GLY A 146 -5.19 -4.76 81.98
CA GLY A 146 -5.74 -5.53 83.09
C GLY A 146 -4.80 -6.66 83.52
N ILE A 147 -4.35 -7.49 82.57
CA ILE A 147 -3.40 -8.59 82.82
C ILE A 147 -2.10 -8.05 83.45
N PHE A 148 -1.58 -6.94 82.93
CA PHE A 148 -0.38 -6.29 83.46
C PHE A 148 -0.57 -5.80 84.90
N PHE A 149 -1.73 -5.22 85.21
CA PHE A 149 -2.07 -4.78 86.57
C PHE A 149 -2.08 -5.97 87.55
N TYR A 150 -2.77 -7.07 87.21
CA TYR A 150 -2.79 -8.28 88.04
C TYR A 150 -1.39 -8.85 88.27
N LYS A 151 -0.55 -8.87 87.23
CA LYS A 151 0.83 -9.35 87.34
C LYS A 151 1.69 -8.47 88.24
N THR A 152 1.58 -7.15 88.10
CA THR A 152 2.48 -6.19 88.75
C THR A 152 2.13 -5.98 90.22
N TYR A 153 0.85 -5.76 90.53
CA TYR A 153 0.42 -5.34 91.86
C TYR A 153 -0.09 -6.48 92.73
N LEU A 154 -0.64 -7.54 92.12
CA LEU A 154 -1.22 -8.67 92.84
C LEU A 154 -0.35 -9.94 92.78
N GLN A 155 0.83 -9.87 92.15
CA GLN A 155 1.71 -11.02 91.90
C GLN A 155 0.96 -12.21 91.27
N CYS A 156 -0.07 -11.91 90.48
CA CYS A 156 -0.99 -12.87 89.91
C CYS A 156 -0.77 -12.94 88.40
N THR A 157 -0.34 -14.10 87.91
CA THR A 157 -0.20 -14.32 86.47
C THR A 157 -1.55 -14.77 85.92
N VAL A 158 -2.05 -14.04 84.93
CA VAL A 158 -3.29 -14.37 84.23
C VAL A 158 -2.95 -14.96 82.87
N ILE A 159 -3.39 -16.19 82.62
CA ILE A 159 -3.25 -16.87 81.33
C ILE A 159 -4.64 -17.07 80.74
N CYS A 160 -4.87 -16.50 79.56
CA CYS A 160 -6.08 -16.79 78.78
C CYS A 160 -5.85 -18.08 77.99
N THR A 161 -6.81 -19.01 78.04
CA THR A 161 -6.79 -20.22 77.21
C THR A 161 -7.85 -20.15 76.11
N ASN A 162 -7.76 -21.03 75.12
CA ASN A 162 -8.59 -21.02 73.90
C ASN A 162 -10.10 -21.29 74.11
N LYS A 163 -10.61 -21.30 75.35
CA LYS A 163 -12.00 -21.66 75.70
C LYS A 163 -12.67 -20.65 76.65
N ASP A 164 -12.36 -19.36 76.50
CA ASP A 164 -12.91 -18.29 77.35
C ASP A 164 -12.64 -18.47 78.86
N THR A 165 -11.65 -19.29 79.22
CA THR A 165 -11.25 -19.51 80.61
C THR A 165 -9.94 -18.80 80.90
N PHE A 166 -9.95 -18.03 82.00
CA PHE A 166 -8.79 -17.35 82.54
C PHE A 166 -8.25 -18.13 83.73
N ILE A 167 -6.97 -18.52 83.65
CA ILE A 167 -6.25 -19.16 84.75
C ILE A 167 -5.50 -18.07 85.50
N PHE A 168 -5.86 -17.88 86.77
CA PHE A 168 -5.18 -16.97 87.68
C PHE A 168 -4.22 -17.77 88.56
N THR A 169 -2.93 -17.50 88.42
CA THR A 169 -1.88 -18.13 89.25
C THR A 169 -1.31 -17.08 90.17
N ILE A 170 -1.68 -17.14 91.45
CA ILE A 170 -1.09 -16.28 92.48
C ILE A 170 0.27 -16.87 92.83
N CYS A 171 1.34 -16.09 92.66
CA CYS A 171 2.66 -16.45 93.10
C CYS A 171 2.94 -15.76 94.43
N PRO A 172 2.62 -16.37 95.59
CA PRO A 172 2.99 -15.80 96.87
C PRO A 172 4.52 -15.84 96.97
N SER A 173 5.19 -14.74 96.65
CA SER A 173 6.55 -14.54 97.11
C SER A 173 6.47 -14.24 98.61
N ALA A 174 6.43 -15.30 99.41
CA ALA A 174 6.56 -15.22 100.85
C ALA A 174 7.95 -14.65 101.17
N LYS A 175 8.05 -13.34 101.29
CA LYS A 175 9.04 -12.74 102.19
C LYS A 175 8.59 -13.09 103.61
N LYS A 176 8.98 -14.28 104.09
CA LYS A 176 9.12 -14.54 105.52
C LYS A 176 10.20 -13.58 106.03
N TYR A 177 9.79 -12.46 106.61
CA TYR A 177 10.62 -11.78 107.59
C TYR A 177 10.04 -12.12 108.96
N ILE A 178 10.88 -12.83 109.71
CA ILE A 178 10.81 -13.03 111.17
C ILE A 178 10.86 -11.66 111.83
#